data_AF-A0A7J0AJM7-F1
#
_entry.id   AF-A0A7J0AJM7-F1
#
_cell.length_a   1.000
_cell.length_b   1.000
_cell.length_c   1.000
_cell.angle_alpha   90.00
_cell.angle_beta   90.00
_cell.angle_gamma   90.00
#
_symmetry.space_group_name_H-M   'P 1'
#
loop_
_entity.id
_entity.type
_entity.pdbx_description
1 polymer ?
#
loop_
_entity_poly.entity_id
_entity_poly.type
_entity_poly.pdbx_seq_one_letter_code
_entity_poly.pdbx_strand_id
1 'polypeptide(L)'
;MKLLPDKAYLIKENGEICQIKPGNGTDFVLEEVQWYVAGFIEVVRLNNQQIMIVDEEGKFNKGHNVFATAIADLNNAIRGNDYIAGDAVICPSAMFR
;
A
#
# COMPACT_ATOMS: atom_id res chain seq x y z
N MET A 1 6.70 -3.25 16.07
CA MET A 1 7.27 -2.30 15.09
C MET A 1 6.38 -1.07 15.04
N LYS A 2 6.92 0.15 14.87
CA LYS A 2 6.13 1.38 14.78
C LYS A 2 6.20 1.92 13.34
N LEU A 3 5.06 2.02 12.67
CA LEU A 3 4.96 2.70 11.37
C LEU A 3 4.91 4.20 11.63
N LEU A 4 5.81 4.95 11.01
CA LEU A 4 5.86 6.41 11.12
C LEU A 4 5.07 7.01 9.95
N PRO A 5 4.15 7.95 10.20
CA PRO A 5 3.24 8.46 9.18
C PRO A 5 3.94 9.27 8.08
N ASP A 6 5.17 9.72 8.31
CA ASP A 6 6.02 10.47 7.37
C ASP A 6 6.95 9.57 6.53
N LYS A 7 6.83 8.24 6.65
CA LYS A 7 7.64 7.26 5.92
C LYS A 7 6.78 6.37 5.03
N ALA A 8 7.44 5.71 4.07
CA ALA A 8 6.81 4.73 3.19
C ALA A 8 7.20 3.30 3.57
N TYR A 9 6.25 2.38 3.42
CA TYR A 9 6.41 0.97 3.77
C TYR A 9 5.82 0.06 2.70
N LEU A 10 6.54 -1.00 2.35
CA LEU A 10 6.03 -2.16 1.62
C LEU A 10 5.50 -3.17 2.63
N ILE A 11 4.20 -3.44 2.57
CA ILE A 11 3.52 -4.47 3.35
C ILE A 11 3.38 -5.69 2.44
N LYS A 12 4.20 -6.71 2.65
CA LYS A 12 4.17 -7.89 1.80
C LYS A 12 3.03 -8.83 2.18
N GLU A 13 2.54 -9.59 1.19
CA GLU A 13 1.50 -10.60 1.35
C GLU A 13 1.86 -11.63 2.44
N ASN A 14 3.16 -11.98 2.54
CA ASN A 14 3.67 -12.94 3.54
C ASN A 14 3.76 -12.38 4.97
N GLY A 15 3.37 -11.12 5.19
CA GLY A 15 3.41 -10.45 6.48
C GLY A 15 4.71 -9.71 6.80
N GLU A 16 5.72 -9.75 5.93
CA GLU A 16 6.92 -8.93 6.07
C GLU A 16 6.58 -7.45 5.84
N ILE A 17 7.19 -6.56 6.63
CA ILE A 17 7.05 -5.11 6.42
C ILE A 17 8.44 -4.48 6.28
N CYS A 18 8.67 -3.85 5.15
CA CYS A 18 9.94 -3.18 4.82
C CYS A 18 9.72 -1.68 4.70
N GLN A 19 10.56 -0.86 5.35
CA GLN A 19 10.59 0.56 5.03
C GLN A 19 11.23 0.75 3.65
N ILE A 20 10.58 1.51 2.78
CA ILE A 20 11.05 1.83 1.43
C ILE A 20 11.22 3.34 1.25
N LYS A 21 11.91 3.75 0.19
CA LYS A 21 12.12 5.16 -0.18
C LYS A 21 12.04 5.28 -1.70
N PRO A 22 11.53 6.40 -2.22
CA PRO A 22 11.57 6.66 -3.66
C PRO A 22 13.03 6.82 -4.11
N GLY A 23 13.34 6.35 -5.32
CA GLY A 23 14.69 6.39 -5.88
C GLY A 23 15.20 7.81 -6.10
N ASN A 24 14.28 8.76 -6.38
CA ASN A 24 14.60 10.18 -6.51
C ASN A 24 14.72 10.92 -5.16
N GLY A 25 14.39 10.26 -4.03
CA GLY A 25 14.46 10.83 -2.68
C GLY A 25 13.27 11.69 -2.24
N THR A 26 12.29 11.98 -3.11
CA THR A 26 11.15 12.85 -2.80
C THR A 26 9.81 12.14 -2.90
N ASP A 27 9.52 11.51 -4.04
CA ASP A 27 8.22 10.95 -4.38
C ASP A 27 8.38 9.74 -5.29
N PHE A 28 7.54 8.74 -5.11
CA PHE A 28 7.50 7.59 -6.00
C PHE A 28 6.88 8.00 -7.33
N VAL A 29 7.50 7.56 -8.42
CA VAL A 29 6.86 7.55 -9.74
C VAL A 29 6.03 6.29 -9.92
N LEU A 30 5.05 6.34 -10.84
CA LEU A 30 4.15 5.22 -11.14
C LEU A 30 4.90 3.88 -11.35
N GLU A 31 6.00 3.89 -12.10
CA GLU A 31 6.77 2.68 -12.40
C GLU A 31 7.38 2.04 -11.14
N GLU A 32 7.82 2.84 -10.16
CA GLU A 32 8.38 2.32 -8.90
C GLU A 32 7.31 1.62 -8.07
N VAL A 33 6.12 2.24 -7.93
CA VAL A 33 5.04 1.62 -7.16
C VAL A 33 4.47 0.39 -7.87
N GLN A 34 4.38 0.41 -9.20
CA GLN A 34 4.00 -0.75 -9.99
C GLN A 34 4.97 -1.91 -9.81
N TRP A 35 6.27 -1.65 -9.69
CA TRP A 35 7.24 -2.70 -9.40
C TRP A 35 7.03 -3.34 -8.02
N TYR A 36 6.60 -2.56 -7.03
CA TYR A 36 6.33 -3.06 -5.68
C TYR A 36 5.03 -3.87 -5.58
N VAL A 37 3.93 -3.38 -6.17
CA VAL A 37 2.61 -4.00 -5.98
C VAL A 37 2.25 -4.96 -7.12
N ALA A 38 2.91 -4.85 -8.28
CA ALA A 38 2.59 -5.48 -9.56
C ALA A 38 1.22 -5.06 -10.13
N GLY A 39 1.05 -5.13 -11.46
CA GLY A 39 -0.23 -4.89 -12.12
C GLY A 39 -0.62 -3.42 -12.29
N PHE A 40 -1.92 -3.18 -12.46
CA PHE A 40 -2.49 -1.84 -12.48
C PHE A 40 -2.71 -1.38 -11.04
N ILE A 41 -2.37 -0.13 -10.74
CA ILE A 41 -2.49 0.36 -9.37
C ILE A 41 -3.89 0.87 -9.05
N GLU A 42 -4.33 0.62 -7.82
CA GLU A 42 -5.43 1.34 -7.17
C GLU A 42 -4.85 2.19 -6.03
N VAL A 43 -5.33 3.43 -5.89
CA VAL A 43 -4.97 4.29 -4.75
C VAL A 43 -6.13 4.32 -3.77
N VAL A 44 -5.95 3.62 -2.65
CA VAL A 44 -6.86 3.58 -1.52
C VAL A 44 -6.50 4.70 -0.54
N ARG A 45 -7.40 5.68 -0.37
CA ARG A 45 -7.19 6.77 0.60
C ARG A 45 -7.45 6.28 2.01
N LEU A 46 -6.41 6.23 2.84
CA LEU A 46 -6.52 5.86 4.26
C LEU A 46 -7.01 7.04 5.10
N ASN A 47 -6.43 8.22 4.89
CA ASN A 47 -6.84 9.45 5.58
C ASN A 47 -6.43 10.70 4.76
N ASN A 48 -6.41 11.86 5.41
CA ASN A 48 -6.06 13.12 4.76
C ASN A 48 -4.58 13.20 4.34
N GLN A 49 -3.70 12.42 4.98
CA GLN A 49 -2.25 12.48 4.78
C GLN A 49 -1.67 11.21 4.16
N GLN A 50 -2.31 10.05 4.31
CA GLN A 50 -1.77 8.77 3.87
C GLN A 50 -2.67 8.07 2.86
N ILE A 51 -2.01 7.38 1.94
CA ILE A 51 -2.60 6.49 0.94
C ILE A 51 -2.00 5.10 1.07
N MET A 52 -2.75 4.12 0.58
CA MET A 52 -2.29 2.77 0.30
C MET A 52 -2.41 2.56 -1.20
N ILE A 53 -1.37 2.02 -1.80
CA ILE A 53 -1.32 1.68 -3.23
C ILE A 53 -1.29 0.16 -3.31
N VAL A 54 -2.17 -0.40 -4.12
CA VAL A 54 -2.37 -1.86 -4.25
C VAL A 54 -2.47 -2.23 -5.71
N ASP A 55 -2.40 -3.53 -6.02
CA ASP A 55 -2.79 -4.05 -7.34
C ASP A 55 -4.31 -4.15 -7.42
N GLU A 56 -4.92 -3.40 -8.33
CA GLU A 56 -6.37 -3.42 -8.63
C GLU A 56 -6.85 -4.86 -8.93
N GLU A 57 -6.03 -5.63 -9.65
CA GLU A 57 -6.36 -6.98 -10.09
C GLU A 57 -5.88 -8.06 -9.09
N GLY A 58 -5.33 -7.66 -7.94
CA GLY A 58 -4.67 -8.56 -7.00
C GLY A 58 -5.57 -9.70 -6.54
N LYS A 59 -6.88 -9.48 -6.39
CA LYS A 59 -7.83 -10.51 -5.93
C LYS A 59 -8.01 -11.67 -6.91
N PHE A 60 -7.67 -11.51 -8.18
CA PHE A 60 -7.77 -12.58 -9.16
C PHE A 60 -6.62 -13.59 -9.07
N ASN A 61 -5.47 -13.21 -8.50
CA ASN A 61 -4.25 -14.02 -8.58
C ASN A 61 -3.32 -13.98 -7.35
N LYS A 62 -3.59 -13.16 -6.34
CA LYS A 62 -2.78 -13.01 -5.12
C LYS A 62 -3.54 -13.42 -3.86
N GLY A 63 -2.79 -13.72 -2.80
CA GLY A 63 -3.36 -14.05 -1.51
C GLY A 63 -3.75 -12.83 -0.67
N HIS A 64 -4.44 -13.09 0.42
CA HIS A 64 -4.91 -12.08 1.36
C HIS A 64 -3.75 -11.49 2.19
N ASN A 65 -3.52 -10.18 2.07
CA ASN A 65 -2.57 -9.45 2.89
C ASN A 65 -3.24 -8.97 4.18
N VAL A 66 -3.05 -9.74 5.26
CA VAL A 66 -3.72 -9.53 6.55
C VAL A 66 -3.38 -8.16 7.14
N PHE A 67 -2.12 -7.70 7.04
CA PHE A 67 -1.72 -6.42 7.63
C PHE A 67 -2.22 -5.24 6.81
N ALA A 68 -2.14 -5.29 5.48
CA ALA A 68 -2.69 -4.22 4.64
C ALA A 68 -4.22 -4.12 4.83
N THR A 69 -4.91 -5.26 4.89
CA THR A 69 -6.36 -5.32 5.16
C THR A 69 -6.71 -4.72 6.51
N ALA A 70 -6.01 -5.10 7.58
CA ALA A 70 -6.24 -4.54 8.91
C ALA A 70 -6.01 -3.03 8.95
N ILE A 71 -4.99 -2.52 8.25
CA ILE A 71 -4.72 -1.08 8.19
C ILE A 71 -5.85 -0.36 7.43
N ALA A 72 -6.30 -0.90 6.29
CA ALA A 72 -7.39 -0.32 5.52
C ALA A 72 -8.70 -0.31 6.32
N ASP A 73 -9.04 -1.42 6.99
CA ASP A 73 -10.23 -1.56 7.83
C ASP A 73 -10.23 -0.58 9.02
N LEU A 74 -9.11 -0.46 9.75
CA LEU A 74 -8.95 0.49 10.85
C LEU A 74 -9.11 1.95 10.41
N ASN A 75 -8.89 2.25 9.12
CA ASN A 75 -9.07 3.57 8.54
C ASN A 75 -10.42 3.73 7.83
N ASN A 76 -11.33 2.74 7.88
CA ASN A 76 -12.59 2.69 7.14
C ASN A 76 -12.39 2.90 5.62
N ALA A 77 -11.27 2.45 5.08
CA ALA A 77 -10.89 2.65 3.68
C ALA A 77 -11.41 1.55 2.75
N ILE A 78 -11.94 0.45 3.32
CA ILE A 78 -12.55 -0.67 2.61
C ILE A 78 -13.91 -1.01 3.22
N ARG A 79 -14.73 -1.77 2.49
CA ARG A 79 -16.06 -2.20 2.98
C ARG A 79 -15.94 -3.41 3.91
N GLY A 80 -16.99 -3.66 4.71
CA GLY A 80 -17.05 -4.87 5.53
C GLY A 80 -16.93 -6.14 4.69
N ASN A 81 -16.10 -7.09 5.16
CA ASN A 81 -15.68 -8.33 4.48
C ASN A 81 -14.82 -8.14 3.22
N ASP A 82 -14.39 -6.92 2.91
CA ASP A 82 -13.42 -6.68 1.87
C ASP A 82 -11.99 -6.93 2.37
N TYR A 83 -11.03 -7.08 1.46
CA TYR A 83 -9.62 -7.32 1.80
C TYR A 83 -8.67 -6.79 0.73
N ILE A 84 -7.43 -6.56 1.13
CA ILE A 84 -6.32 -6.22 0.25
C ILE A 84 -5.60 -7.52 -0.16
N ALA A 85 -5.39 -7.69 -1.47
CA ALA A 85 -4.71 -8.85 -2.03
C ALA A 85 -3.32 -8.48 -2.55
N GLY A 86 -2.32 -9.31 -2.23
CA GLY A 86 -0.93 -9.07 -2.60
C GLY A 86 -0.20 -8.00 -1.80
N ASP A 87 0.98 -7.62 -2.29
CA ASP A 87 1.80 -6.58 -1.68
C ASP A 87 1.13 -5.20 -1.80
N ALA A 88 1.32 -4.36 -0.78
CA ALA A 88 0.78 -3.01 -0.73
C ALA A 88 1.85 -2.01 -0.31
N VAL A 89 1.81 -0.81 -0.89
CA VAL A 89 2.65 0.31 -0.45
C VAL A 89 1.80 1.28 0.36
N ILE A 90 2.26 1.67 1.55
CA ILE A 90 1.66 2.76 2.33
C ILE A 90 2.65 3.92 2.37
N CYS A 91 2.20 5.11 2.02
CA CYS A 91 3.02 6.32 2.05
C CYS A 91 2.18 7.59 2.29
N PRO A 92 2.81 8.73 2.64
CA PRO A 92 2.16 10.03 2.55
C PRO A 92 1.64 10.28 1.13
N SER A 93 0.46 10.87 0.99
CA SER A 93 -0.10 11.22 -0.32
C SER A 93 0.79 12.19 -1.10
N ALA A 94 1.60 13.00 -0.41
CA ALA A 94 2.56 13.91 -1.04
C ALA A 94 3.80 13.20 -1.61
N MET A 95 4.02 11.91 -1.28
CA MET A 95 5.13 11.08 -1.78
C MET A 95 4.74 10.24 -3.00
N PHE A 96 3.62 10.51 -3.66
CA PHE A 96 3.22 9.81 -4.88
C PHE A 96 2.73 10.80 -5.93
N ARG A 97 3.21 10.65 -7.17
CA ARG A 97 2.89 11.52 -8.31
C ARG A 97 2.42 10.76 -9.53
#